data_AF-A0A8J5H7M0-F1
#
_entry.id   AF-A0A8J5H7M0-F1
#
_cell.length_a   1.000
_cell.length_b   1.000
_cell.length_c   1.000
_cell.angle_alpha   90.00
_cell.angle_beta   90.00
_cell.angle_gamma   90.00
#
_symmetry.space_group_name_H-M   'P 1'
#
loop_
_entity.id
_entity.type
_entity.pdbx_description
1 polymer ?
#
loop_
_entity_poly.entity_id
_entity_poly.type
_entity_poly.pdbx_seq_one_letter_code
_entity_poly.pdbx_strand_id
1 'polypeptide(L)'
;MQVMLFFSAHGVPLAYVEEAGDPYKAEMEECVDLIMEELEKRGITNAFTLAYQSRVGPVEWLKPYTDETIVELGQKGVKSLLAVPISFVSEHIETLEEIDVEYRELALKSGIKNWGRVPALGCEPTFISDLADAVIESLPYVGAMAASSLEARQSLVPLGSVEELLAAYDSKRAELPSPVAVWEWGWTPSAETWNGRAAMLAVLALLVLEITTGEGFLHQWGILPRSFK
;
A
#
# COMPACT_ATOMS: atom_id res chain seq x y z
N MET A 1 -31.76 -1.67 -6.03
CA MET A 1 -30.58 -1.63 -6.92
C MET A 1 -29.46 -2.28 -6.15
N GLN A 2 -28.94 -3.42 -6.60
CA GLN A 2 -27.95 -4.19 -5.83
C GLN A 2 -26.55 -3.61 -6.08
N VAL A 3 -25.82 -3.32 -5.01
CA VAL A 3 -24.42 -2.87 -5.06
C VAL A 3 -23.55 -4.12 -5.09
N MET A 4 -22.52 -4.14 -5.92
CA MET A 4 -21.50 -5.18 -5.89
C MET A 4 -20.27 -4.66 -5.12
N LEU A 5 -19.75 -5.49 -4.22
CA LEU A 5 -18.52 -5.23 -3.48
C LEU A 5 -17.33 -5.58 -4.37
N PHE A 6 -16.37 -4.66 -4.47
CA PHE A 6 -15.22 -4.79 -5.34
C PHE A 6 -13.95 -4.66 -4.51
N PHE A 7 -13.42 -5.79 -4.06
CA PHE A 7 -12.18 -5.83 -3.31
C PHE A 7 -11.01 -5.57 -4.26
N SER A 8 -10.19 -4.57 -3.95
CA SER A 8 -8.99 -4.24 -4.71
C SER A 8 -7.77 -4.38 -3.82
N ALA A 9 -6.89 -5.31 -4.20
CA ALA A 9 -5.62 -5.57 -3.54
C ALA A 9 -4.47 -5.13 -4.45
N HIS A 10 -3.34 -4.71 -3.89
CA HIS A 10 -2.16 -4.44 -4.71
C HIS A 10 -1.71 -5.72 -5.43
N GLY A 11 -1.39 -5.62 -6.72
CA GLY A 11 -0.89 -6.76 -7.47
C GLY A 11 0.52 -7.17 -7.05
N VAL A 12 0.89 -8.40 -7.36
CA VAL A 12 2.28 -8.87 -7.28
C VAL A 12 2.65 -9.57 -8.59
N PRO A 13 3.93 -9.60 -8.99
CA PRO A 13 4.37 -10.43 -10.10
C PRO A 13 3.91 -11.89 -9.91
N LEU A 14 3.38 -12.51 -10.96
CA LEU A 14 2.82 -13.87 -10.88
C LEU A 14 3.85 -14.89 -10.40
N ALA A 15 5.11 -14.72 -10.83
CA ALA A 15 6.23 -15.58 -10.43
C ALA A 15 6.46 -15.62 -8.91
N TYR A 16 6.11 -14.56 -8.15
CA TYR A 16 6.25 -14.60 -6.69
C TYR A 16 5.31 -15.63 -6.07
N VAL A 17 4.09 -15.71 -6.59
CA VAL A 17 3.09 -16.67 -6.11
C VAL A 17 3.38 -18.07 -6.63
N GLU A 18 3.60 -18.23 -7.95
CA GLU A 18 3.71 -19.56 -8.56
C GLU A 18 5.08 -20.22 -8.41
N GLU A 19 6.17 -19.45 -8.51
CA GLU A 19 7.53 -19.99 -8.50
C GLU A 19 8.17 -19.88 -7.11
N ALA A 20 7.98 -18.74 -6.44
CA ALA A 20 8.56 -18.50 -5.11
C ALA A 20 7.67 -18.96 -3.95
N GLY A 21 6.40 -19.30 -4.21
CA GLY A 21 5.48 -19.81 -3.21
C GLY A 21 4.98 -18.76 -2.22
N ASP A 22 4.91 -17.50 -2.64
CA ASP A 22 4.39 -16.40 -1.83
C ASP A 22 2.90 -16.65 -1.46
N PRO A 23 2.53 -16.64 -0.17
CA PRO A 23 1.17 -16.94 0.29
C PRO A 23 0.17 -15.80 0.02
N TYR A 24 0.64 -14.62 -0.42
CA TYR A 24 -0.17 -13.40 -0.53
C TYR A 24 -1.53 -13.61 -1.20
N LYS A 25 -1.57 -14.34 -2.32
CA LYS A 25 -2.83 -14.62 -3.03
C LYS A 25 -3.83 -15.35 -2.13
N ALA A 26 -3.38 -16.41 -1.46
CA ALA A 26 -4.23 -17.23 -0.62
C ALA A 26 -4.71 -16.44 0.60
N GLU A 27 -3.84 -15.65 1.23
CA GLU A 27 -4.19 -14.81 2.38
C GLU A 27 -5.19 -13.70 2.00
N MET A 28 -5.08 -13.10 0.82
CA MET A 28 -6.05 -12.12 0.33
C MET A 28 -7.42 -12.76 0.05
N GLU A 29 -7.45 -13.94 -0.59
CA GLU A 29 -8.68 -14.69 -0.84
C GLU A 29 -9.36 -15.09 0.48
N GLU A 30 -8.61 -15.61 1.45
CA GLU A 30 -9.11 -15.96 2.78
C GLU A 30 -9.63 -14.73 3.54
N CYS A 31 -8.91 -13.61 3.50
CA CYS A 31 -9.35 -12.37 4.14
C CYS A 31 -10.69 -11.88 3.58
N VAL A 32 -10.86 -11.93 2.25
CA VAL A 32 -12.13 -11.58 1.59
C VAL A 32 -13.24 -12.54 2.01
N ASP A 33 -12.98 -13.85 2.03
CA ASP A 33 -13.98 -14.84 2.44
C ASP A 33 -14.46 -14.63 3.88
N LEU A 34 -13.54 -14.35 4.82
CA LEU A 34 -13.87 -14.04 6.21
C LEU A 34 -14.70 -12.76 6.35
N ILE A 35 -14.40 -11.72 5.59
CA ILE A 35 -15.20 -10.49 5.55
C ILE A 35 -16.61 -10.79 5.03
N MET A 36 -16.72 -11.57 3.96
CA MET A 36 -18.00 -11.90 3.35
C MET A 36 -18.85 -12.79 4.26
N GLU A 37 -18.24 -13.74 4.98
CA GLU A 37 -18.93 -14.55 6.00
C GLU A 37 -19.51 -13.67 7.12
N GLU A 38 -18.74 -12.69 7.60
CA GLU A 38 -19.20 -11.76 8.63
C GLU A 38 -20.32 -10.83 8.12
N LEU A 39 -20.25 -10.39 6.87
CA LEU A 39 -21.33 -9.63 6.24
C LEU A 39 -22.60 -10.47 6.09
N GLU A 40 -22.48 -11.74 5.72
CA GLU A 40 -23.62 -12.66 5.62
C GLU A 40 -24.30 -12.88 6.98
N LYS A 41 -23.52 -13.06 8.06
CA LYS A 41 -24.03 -13.11 9.44
C LYS A 41 -24.83 -11.86 9.83
N ARG A 42 -24.49 -10.71 9.25
CA ARG A 42 -25.18 -9.41 9.43
C ARG A 42 -26.36 -9.22 8.47
N GLY A 43 -26.67 -10.21 7.63
CA GLY A 43 -27.77 -10.17 6.66
C GLY A 43 -27.44 -9.40 5.37
N ILE A 44 -26.16 -9.17 5.09
CA ILE A 44 -25.68 -8.47 3.88
C ILE A 44 -25.18 -9.53 2.88
N THR A 45 -25.91 -9.69 1.78
CA THR A 45 -25.69 -10.75 0.78
C THR A 45 -25.36 -10.19 -0.60
N ASN A 46 -24.62 -9.10 -0.64
CA ASN A 46 -24.16 -8.46 -1.87
C ASN A 46 -23.18 -9.37 -2.62
N ALA A 47 -23.28 -9.42 -3.95
CA ALA A 47 -22.27 -10.08 -4.77
C ALA A 47 -20.92 -9.36 -4.63
N PHE A 48 -19.83 -10.10 -4.72
CA PHE A 48 -18.47 -9.55 -4.60
C PHE A 48 -17.51 -10.12 -5.65
N THR A 49 -16.38 -9.44 -5.83
CA THR A 49 -15.22 -9.93 -6.58
C THR A 49 -13.94 -9.34 -6.02
N LEU A 50 -12.81 -10.03 -6.22
CA LEU A 50 -11.47 -9.60 -5.86
C LEU A 50 -10.66 -9.40 -7.15
N ALA A 51 -9.96 -8.26 -7.24
CA ALA A 51 -9.05 -7.95 -8.32
C ALA A 51 -7.78 -7.25 -7.82
N TYR A 52 -6.75 -7.25 -8.65
CA TYR A 52 -5.41 -6.79 -8.33
C TYR A 52 -5.03 -5.55 -9.13
N GLN A 53 -4.64 -4.47 -8.44
CA GLN A 53 -4.31 -3.15 -9.01
C GLN A 53 -2.80 -2.90 -9.13
N SER A 54 -2.43 -1.71 -9.64
CA SER A 54 -1.06 -1.16 -9.57
C SER A 54 0.04 -2.01 -10.24
N ARG A 55 -0.29 -2.65 -11.38
CA ARG A 55 0.70 -3.40 -12.18
C ARG A 55 1.67 -2.47 -12.89
N VAL A 56 2.97 -2.79 -12.85
CA VAL A 56 4.03 -2.02 -13.52
C VAL A 56 4.98 -2.90 -14.33
N GLY A 57 5.48 -2.35 -15.43
CA GLY A 57 6.45 -3.02 -16.29
C GLY A 57 5.84 -4.17 -17.12
N PRO A 58 6.68 -4.91 -17.86
CA PRO A 58 6.23 -5.86 -18.88
C PRO A 58 6.01 -7.29 -18.35
N VAL A 59 6.26 -7.55 -17.07
CA VAL A 59 6.13 -8.90 -16.49
C VAL A 59 4.66 -9.28 -16.31
N GLU A 60 4.37 -10.56 -16.17
CA GLU A 60 3.01 -11.00 -15.83
C GLU A 60 2.73 -10.77 -14.34
N TRP A 61 1.59 -10.15 -14.06
CA TRP A 61 1.11 -9.88 -12.71
C TRP A 61 -0.08 -10.77 -12.37
N LEU A 62 -0.30 -10.96 -11.07
CA LEU A 62 -1.44 -11.69 -10.53
C LEU A 62 -2.77 -11.13 -11.05
N LYS A 63 -3.67 -12.04 -11.47
CA LYS A 63 -4.97 -11.76 -12.08
C LYS A 63 -6.10 -12.14 -11.11
N PRO A 64 -7.31 -11.55 -11.27
CA PRO A 64 -7.73 -10.63 -12.34
C PRO A 64 -7.28 -9.18 -12.10
N TYR A 65 -7.12 -8.39 -13.17
CA TYR A 65 -6.67 -7.00 -13.07
C TYR A 65 -7.84 -6.05 -12.77
N THR A 66 -7.61 -5.07 -11.88
CA THR A 66 -8.65 -4.15 -11.42
C THR A 66 -9.29 -3.37 -12.58
N ASP A 67 -8.47 -2.79 -13.45
CA ASP A 67 -8.91 -2.02 -14.62
C ASP A 67 -9.75 -2.85 -15.59
N GLU A 68 -9.27 -4.04 -15.96
CA GLU A 68 -9.98 -4.95 -16.86
C GLU A 68 -11.30 -5.44 -16.25
N THR A 69 -11.29 -5.79 -14.96
CA THR A 69 -12.48 -6.29 -14.25
C THR A 69 -13.57 -5.21 -14.18
N ILE A 70 -13.21 -3.95 -13.92
CA ILE A 70 -14.17 -2.83 -13.91
C ILE A 70 -14.86 -2.69 -15.27
N VAL A 71 -14.09 -2.77 -16.37
CA VAL A 71 -14.63 -2.70 -17.74
C VAL A 71 -15.61 -3.85 -18.00
N GLU A 72 -15.21 -5.07 -17.67
CA GLU A 72 -16.06 -6.25 -17.85
C GLU A 72 -17.37 -6.16 -17.05
N LEU A 73 -17.31 -5.72 -15.80
CA LEU A 73 -18.49 -5.58 -14.95
C LEU A 73 -19.47 -4.55 -15.51
N GLY A 74 -18.96 -3.41 -15.99
CA GLY A 74 -19.76 -2.41 -16.67
C GLY A 74 -20.47 -2.95 -17.92
N GLN A 75 -19.75 -3.73 -18.74
CA GLN A 75 -20.30 -4.42 -19.92
C GLN A 75 -21.34 -5.49 -19.58
N LYS A 76 -21.13 -6.22 -18.47
CA LYS A 76 -22.10 -7.20 -17.91
C LYS A 76 -23.34 -6.52 -17.29
N GLY A 77 -23.37 -5.20 -17.26
CA GLY A 77 -24.54 -4.42 -16.84
C GLY A 77 -24.55 -4.05 -15.36
N VAL A 78 -23.47 -4.26 -14.61
CA VAL A 78 -23.35 -3.80 -13.22
C VAL A 78 -23.45 -2.27 -13.19
N LYS A 79 -24.30 -1.74 -12.29
CA LYS A 79 -24.59 -0.30 -12.21
C LYS A 79 -24.08 0.38 -10.94
N SER A 80 -23.73 -0.38 -9.91
CA SER A 80 -23.23 0.13 -8.65
C SER A 80 -22.05 -0.71 -8.17
N LEU A 81 -20.88 -0.09 -8.01
CA LEU A 81 -19.70 -0.71 -7.39
C LEU A 81 -19.31 0.04 -6.11
N LEU A 82 -18.94 -0.73 -5.10
CA LEU A 82 -18.30 -0.24 -3.88
C LEU A 82 -16.90 -0.85 -3.79
N ALA A 83 -15.88 -0.03 -4.06
CA ALA A 83 -14.48 -0.42 -3.97
C ALA A 83 -14.04 -0.56 -2.50
N VAL A 84 -13.32 -1.63 -2.19
CA VAL A 84 -12.77 -1.92 -0.86
C VAL A 84 -11.25 -2.11 -0.99
N PRO A 85 -10.43 -1.14 -0.56
CA PRO A 85 -8.97 -1.31 -0.55
C PRO A 85 -8.59 -2.28 0.56
N ILE A 86 -8.26 -3.52 0.20
CA ILE A 86 -8.12 -4.62 1.18
C ILE A 86 -6.67 -4.87 1.62
N SER A 87 -5.69 -4.55 0.77
CA SER A 87 -4.29 -4.87 1.03
C SER A 87 -3.52 -3.82 1.84
N PHE A 88 -4.18 -2.77 2.31
CA PHE A 88 -3.55 -1.66 3.03
C PHE A 88 -4.48 -1.04 4.06
N VAL A 89 -3.90 -0.56 5.16
CA VAL A 89 -4.65 -0.06 6.32
C VAL A 89 -4.66 1.46 6.42
N SER A 90 -4.00 2.19 5.52
CA SER A 90 -3.93 3.65 5.52
C SER A 90 -4.16 4.20 4.12
N GLU A 91 -4.59 5.45 4.01
CA GLU A 91 -4.69 6.12 2.71
C GLU A 91 -3.30 6.36 2.11
N HIS A 92 -3.17 6.15 0.80
CA HIS A 92 -1.95 6.32 0.04
C HIS A 92 -2.28 6.64 -1.44
N ILE A 93 -1.29 6.71 -2.33
CA ILE A 93 -1.51 7.14 -3.72
C ILE A 93 -2.46 6.18 -4.45
N GLU A 94 -2.34 4.89 -4.20
CA GLU A 94 -3.20 3.87 -4.78
C GLU A 94 -4.67 3.93 -4.30
N THR A 95 -4.99 4.50 -3.13
CA THR A 95 -6.39 4.76 -2.74
C THR A 95 -6.91 6.09 -3.27
N LEU A 96 -6.13 7.16 -3.07
CA LEU A 96 -6.56 8.53 -3.32
C LEU A 96 -6.52 8.94 -4.79
N GLU A 97 -5.61 8.34 -5.57
CA GLU A 97 -5.49 8.62 -7.01
C GLU A 97 -6.03 7.45 -7.83
N GLU A 98 -5.50 6.22 -7.68
CA GLU A 98 -5.94 5.12 -8.53
C GLU A 98 -7.43 4.78 -8.30
N ILE A 99 -7.87 4.55 -7.05
CA ILE A 99 -9.28 4.16 -6.81
C ILE A 99 -10.25 5.36 -6.95
N ASP A 100 -9.93 6.50 -6.32
CA ASP A 100 -10.86 7.64 -6.26
C ASP A 100 -10.93 8.45 -7.56
N VAL A 101 -9.87 8.44 -8.37
CA VAL A 101 -9.79 9.19 -9.63
C VAL A 101 -9.82 8.23 -10.82
N GLU A 102 -8.77 7.43 -11.02
CA GLU A 102 -8.59 6.67 -12.27
C GLU A 102 -9.66 5.58 -12.47
N TYR A 103 -9.84 4.70 -11.48
CA TYR A 103 -10.80 3.60 -11.52
C TYR A 103 -12.24 4.10 -11.42
N ARG A 104 -12.48 5.19 -10.68
CA ARG A 104 -13.79 5.86 -10.68
C ARG A 104 -14.15 6.36 -12.08
N GLU A 105 -13.24 7.05 -12.76
CA GLU A 105 -13.47 7.51 -14.12
C GLU A 105 -13.68 6.34 -15.09
N LEU A 106 -12.86 5.29 -14.98
CA LEU A 106 -12.97 4.08 -15.78
C LEU A 106 -14.34 3.42 -15.58
N ALA A 107 -14.77 3.25 -14.34
CA ALA A 107 -16.06 2.65 -14.00
C ALA A 107 -17.23 3.40 -14.65
N LEU A 108 -17.23 4.73 -14.55
CA LEU A 108 -18.26 5.58 -15.17
C LEU A 108 -18.27 5.46 -16.69
N LYS A 109 -17.08 5.45 -17.32
CA LYS A 109 -16.91 5.25 -18.78
C LYS A 109 -17.39 3.86 -19.21
N SER A 110 -17.23 2.83 -18.37
CA SER A 110 -17.64 1.45 -18.63
C SER A 110 -19.13 1.18 -18.38
N GLY A 111 -19.90 2.18 -17.92
CA GLY A 111 -21.36 2.07 -17.78
C GLY A 111 -21.86 1.75 -16.37
N ILE A 112 -20.97 1.80 -15.37
CA ILE A 112 -21.33 1.86 -13.94
C ILE A 112 -21.84 3.28 -13.66
N LYS A 113 -22.87 3.40 -12.82
CA LYS A 113 -23.54 4.68 -12.52
C LYS A 113 -23.21 5.20 -11.13
N ASN A 114 -23.09 4.28 -10.17
CA ASN A 114 -22.76 4.60 -8.80
C ASN A 114 -21.41 3.97 -8.45
N TRP A 115 -20.53 4.80 -7.92
CA TRP A 115 -19.22 4.41 -7.43
C TRP A 115 -19.08 4.92 -6.01
N GLY A 116 -18.59 4.06 -5.13
CA GLY A 116 -18.14 4.43 -3.79
C GLY A 116 -16.86 3.70 -3.47
N ARG A 117 -16.11 4.23 -2.51
CA ARG A 117 -14.95 3.58 -1.93
C ARG A 117 -15.13 3.53 -0.41
N VAL A 118 -14.80 2.39 0.19
CA VAL A 118 -14.66 2.27 1.65
C VAL A 118 -13.35 2.95 2.06
N PRO A 119 -13.35 3.84 3.08
CA PRO A 119 -12.11 4.41 3.60
C PRO A 119 -11.13 3.31 4.05
N ALA A 120 -9.83 3.56 3.95
CA ALA A 120 -8.86 2.71 4.62
C ALA A 120 -9.08 2.74 6.15
N LEU A 121 -8.63 1.69 6.85
CA LEU A 121 -8.86 1.54 8.30
C LEU A 121 -8.34 2.73 9.12
N GLY A 122 -7.24 3.35 8.70
CA GLY A 122 -6.68 4.55 9.31
C GLY A 122 -6.49 4.39 10.82
N CYS A 123 -7.21 5.22 11.58
CA CYS A 123 -7.19 5.22 13.05
C CYS A 123 -8.51 4.74 13.66
N GLU A 124 -9.24 3.85 12.97
CA GLU A 124 -10.45 3.25 13.53
C GLU A 124 -10.15 2.59 14.89
N PRO A 125 -10.87 2.97 15.97
CA PRO A 125 -10.55 2.49 17.31
C PRO A 125 -10.56 0.97 17.46
N THR A 126 -11.46 0.28 16.75
CA THR A 126 -11.52 -1.19 16.74
C THR A 126 -10.27 -1.78 16.11
N PHE A 127 -9.81 -1.25 14.98
CA PHE A 127 -8.58 -1.71 14.34
C PHE A 127 -7.35 -1.51 15.23
N ILE A 128 -7.25 -0.37 15.91
CA ILE A 128 -6.16 -0.10 16.86
C ILE A 128 -6.20 -1.10 18.04
N SER A 129 -7.40 -1.40 18.55
CA SER A 129 -7.57 -2.42 19.60
C SER A 129 -7.15 -3.80 19.11
N ASP A 130 -7.58 -4.21 17.92
CA ASP A 130 -7.27 -5.51 17.33
C ASP A 130 -5.75 -5.67 17.13
N LEU A 131 -5.04 -4.60 16.72
CA LEU A 131 -3.58 -4.61 16.65
C LEU A 131 -2.92 -4.82 18.03
N ALA A 132 -3.46 -4.19 19.08
CA ALA A 132 -2.95 -4.36 20.42
C ALA A 132 -3.18 -5.80 20.92
N ASP A 133 -4.37 -6.34 20.67
CA ASP A 133 -4.72 -7.73 21.02
C ASP A 133 -3.82 -8.72 20.28
N ALA A 134 -3.60 -8.53 18.98
CA ALA A 134 -2.68 -9.37 18.19
C ALA A 134 -1.25 -9.37 18.75
N VAL A 135 -0.75 -8.22 19.22
CA VAL A 135 0.56 -8.15 19.89
C VAL A 135 0.54 -8.94 21.20
N ILE A 136 -0.47 -8.75 22.03
CA ILE A 136 -0.61 -9.44 23.32
C ILE A 136 -0.68 -10.96 23.12
N GLU A 137 -1.45 -11.43 22.15
CA GLU A 137 -1.58 -12.84 21.78
C GLU A 137 -0.27 -13.45 21.28
N SER A 138 0.58 -12.64 20.64
CA SER A 138 1.90 -13.08 20.16
C SER A 138 2.95 -13.23 21.26
N LEU A 139 2.79 -12.57 22.42
CA LEU A 139 3.81 -12.52 23.48
C LEU A 139 4.30 -13.90 23.97
N PRO A 140 3.45 -14.93 24.17
CA PRO A 140 3.91 -16.26 24.57
C PRO A 140 4.86 -16.89 23.54
N TYR A 141 4.62 -16.68 22.25
CA TYR A 141 5.48 -17.18 21.16
C TYR A 141 6.80 -16.42 21.08
N VAL A 142 6.77 -15.09 21.24
CA VAL A 142 7.97 -14.27 21.29
C VAL A 142 8.84 -14.65 22.49
N GLY A 143 8.25 -14.90 23.66
CA GLY A 143 8.96 -15.39 24.84
C GLY A 143 9.66 -16.73 24.59
N ALA A 144 8.99 -17.68 23.92
CA ALA A 144 9.57 -18.97 23.57
C ALA A 144 10.70 -18.87 22.53
N MET A 145 10.55 -18.01 21.52
CA MET A 145 11.59 -17.71 20.51
C MET A 145 12.77 -16.94 21.11
N ALA A 146 12.51 -16.01 22.02
CA ALA A 146 13.54 -15.28 22.76
C ALA A 146 14.30 -16.24 23.68
N ALA A 147 13.62 -17.15 24.38
CA ALA A 147 14.26 -18.15 25.22
C ALA A 147 15.15 -19.12 24.42
N SER A 148 14.68 -19.60 23.26
CA SER A 148 15.46 -20.47 22.37
C SER A 148 16.64 -19.75 21.71
N SER A 149 16.52 -18.44 21.44
CA SER A 149 17.64 -17.62 20.94
C SER A 149 18.59 -17.16 22.06
N LEU A 150 18.13 -17.00 23.30
CA LEU A 150 18.94 -16.71 24.50
C LEU A 150 19.90 -17.85 24.82
N GLU A 151 19.51 -19.11 24.58
CA GLU A 151 20.42 -20.26 24.63
C GLU A 151 21.53 -20.18 23.55
N ALA A 152 21.32 -19.40 22.48
CA ALA A 152 22.25 -19.25 21.36
C ALA A 152 23.06 -17.92 21.35
N ARG A 153 22.59 -16.82 21.99
CA ARG A 153 23.33 -15.61 22.42
C ARG A 153 22.36 -14.54 22.99
N GLN A 154 22.89 -13.72 23.91
CA GLN A 154 22.22 -12.67 24.71
C GLN A 154 21.09 -11.90 24.01
N SER A 155 19.92 -11.85 24.66
CA SER A 155 18.82 -10.96 24.31
C SER A 155 19.24 -9.49 24.36
N LEU A 156 18.94 -8.74 23.29
CA LEU A 156 19.16 -7.29 23.21
C LEU A 156 18.11 -6.47 23.98
N VAL A 157 16.99 -7.08 24.38
CA VAL A 157 15.94 -6.43 25.17
C VAL A 157 15.44 -7.41 26.25
N PRO A 158 15.57 -7.09 27.55
CA PRO A 158 15.02 -7.94 28.59
C PRO A 158 13.50 -8.06 28.39
N LEU A 159 12.95 -9.28 28.55
CA LEU A 159 11.52 -9.52 28.62
C LEU A 159 10.99 -8.87 29.92
N GLY A 160 10.80 -7.56 29.88
CA GLY A 160 10.15 -6.78 30.93
C GLY A 160 8.63 -6.82 30.78
N SER A 161 7.94 -6.40 31.84
CA SER A 161 6.48 -6.22 31.82
C SER A 161 6.07 -5.24 30.70
N VAL A 162 4.87 -5.40 30.12
CA VAL A 162 4.37 -4.53 29.04
C VAL A 162 4.42 -3.06 29.48
N GLU A 163 4.18 -2.80 30.76
CA GLU A 163 4.26 -1.48 31.40
C GLU A 163 5.68 -0.89 31.35
N GLU A 164 6.73 -1.69 31.55
CA GLU A 164 8.12 -1.25 31.44
C GLU A 164 8.53 -0.97 29.98
N LEU A 165 8.02 -1.76 29.04
CA LEU A 165 8.23 -1.55 27.60
C LEU A 165 7.58 -0.25 27.12
N LEU A 166 6.35 0.02 27.55
CA LEU A 166 5.64 1.27 27.26
C LEU A 166 6.35 2.49 27.89
N ALA A 167 6.79 2.38 29.15
CA ALA A 167 7.56 3.44 29.81
C ALA A 167 8.90 3.72 29.09
N ALA A 168 9.58 2.67 28.61
CA ALA A 168 10.81 2.81 27.83
C ALA A 168 10.55 3.45 26.45
N TYR A 169 9.48 3.05 25.75
CA TYR A 169 9.06 3.64 24.48
C TYR A 169 8.75 5.14 24.62
N ASP A 170 7.97 5.52 25.64
CA ASP A 170 7.63 6.92 25.90
C ASP A 170 8.87 7.76 26.27
N SER A 171 9.82 7.18 27.02
CA SER A 171 11.08 7.87 27.36
C SER A 171 11.96 8.15 26.13
N LYS A 172 11.95 7.25 25.14
CA LYS A 172 12.76 7.36 23.91
C LYS A 172 12.09 8.21 22.82
N ARG A 173 10.77 8.42 22.90
CA ARG A 173 10.04 9.32 21.99
C ARG A 173 10.52 10.78 22.09
N ALA A 174 11.11 11.16 23.22
CA ALA A 174 11.74 12.48 23.42
C ALA A 174 13.13 12.62 22.75
N GLU A 175 13.75 11.52 22.34
CA GLU A 175 15.06 11.47 21.70
C GLU A 175 14.91 11.04 20.23
N LEU A 176 14.19 11.83 19.44
CA LEU A 176 14.35 11.72 17.98
C LEU A 176 15.81 12.05 17.66
N PRO A 177 16.54 11.20 16.91
CA PRO A 177 17.88 11.55 16.48
C PRO A 177 17.80 12.87 15.71
N SER A 178 18.68 13.81 16.06
CA SER A 178 18.79 15.07 15.32
C SER A 178 18.85 14.77 13.82
N PRO A 179 18.16 15.54 12.97
CA PRO A 179 18.33 15.43 11.53
C PRO A 179 19.83 15.40 11.22
N VAL A 180 20.24 14.49 10.34
CA VAL A 180 21.63 14.29 9.98
C VAL A 180 22.18 15.58 9.38
N ALA A 181 22.82 16.38 10.24
CA ALA A 181 23.15 17.77 9.95
C ALA A 181 24.46 17.90 9.16
N VAL A 182 25.30 16.87 9.19
CA VAL A 182 26.64 16.89 8.59
C VAL A 182 26.74 15.75 7.61
N TRP A 183 27.22 16.03 6.41
CA TRP A 183 27.44 15.04 5.38
C TRP A 183 28.66 14.18 5.69
N GLU A 184 28.49 12.86 5.65
CA GLU A 184 29.58 11.89 5.81
C GLU A 184 29.86 11.16 4.49
N TRP A 185 31.15 10.98 4.16
CA TRP A 185 31.57 10.24 2.98
C TRP A 185 31.42 8.72 3.18
N GLY A 186 30.69 8.04 2.30
CA GLY A 186 30.58 6.58 2.29
C GLY A 186 29.18 6.08 1.94
N TRP A 187 28.93 4.81 2.23
CA TRP A 187 27.61 4.16 2.10
C TRP A 187 26.86 4.30 3.43
N THR A 188 26.51 5.54 3.76
CA THR A 188 25.81 5.88 5.02
C THR A 188 24.45 6.51 4.72
N PRO A 189 23.47 6.42 5.64
CA PRO A 189 22.17 7.09 5.50
C PRO A 189 22.31 8.62 5.30
N SER A 190 23.36 9.22 5.86
CA SER A 190 23.72 10.62 5.63
C SER A 190 24.01 10.90 4.15
N ALA A 191 24.88 10.08 3.55
CA ALA A 191 25.30 10.26 2.17
C ALA A 191 24.10 10.12 1.23
N GLU A 192 23.24 9.11 1.44
CA GLU A 192 22.02 8.90 0.67
C GLU A 192 21.06 10.10 0.73
N THR A 193 20.82 10.63 1.95
CA THR A 193 19.90 11.76 2.14
C THR A 193 20.38 13.03 1.42
N TRP A 194 21.68 13.34 1.52
CA TRP A 194 22.26 14.52 0.88
C TRP A 194 22.42 14.34 -0.63
N ASN A 195 22.81 13.15 -1.10
CA ASN A 195 22.89 12.84 -2.53
C ASN A 195 21.49 12.92 -3.17
N GLY A 196 20.46 12.40 -2.49
CA GLY A 196 19.06 12.52 -2.93
C GLY A 196 18.60 13.98 -3.01
N ARG A 197 18.92 14.81 -2.01
CA ARG A 197 18.63 16.27 -2.03
C ARG A 197 19.35 16.99 -3.18
N ALA A 198 20.62 16.67 -3.41
CA ALA A 198 21.39 17.24 -4.52
C ALA A 198 20.81 16.84 -5.88
N ALA A 199 20.41 15.57 -6.04
CA ALA A 199 19.75 15.08 -7.26
C ALA A 199 18.42 15.79 -7.51
N MET A 200 17.57 15.94 -6.49
CA MET A 200 16.30 16.68 -6.62
C MET A 200 16.51 18.15 -6.99
N LEU A 201 17.51 18.82 -6.41
CA LEU A 201 17.87 20.19 -6.79
C LEU A 201 18.36 20.29 -8.24
N ALA A 202 19.13 19.30 -8.72
CA ALA A 202 19.56 19.26 -10.11
C ALA A 202 18.38 19.07 -11.06
N VAL A 203 17.43 18.19 -10.74
CA VAL A 203 16.19 18.00 -11.52
C VAL A 203 15.36 19.28 -11.55
N LEU A 204 15.16 19.94 -10.40
CA LEU A 204 14.46 21.22 -10.32
C LEU A 204 15.15 22.32 -11.14
N ALA A 205 16.48 22.40 -11.08
CA ALA A 205 17.24 23.36 -11.88
C ALA A 205 17.10 23.11 -13.38
N LEU A 206 17.11 21.84 -13.81
CA LEU A 206 16.88 21.46 -15.21
C LEU A 206 15.47 21.84 -15.67
N LEU A 207 14.45 21.57 -14.86
CA LEU A 207 13.06 21.95 -15.16
C LEU A 207 12.88 23.47 -15.25
N VAL A 208 13.50 24.24 -14.32
CA VAL A 208 13.47 25.71 -14.36
C VAL A 208 14.21 26.23 -15.60
N LEU A 209 15.36 25.64 -15.93
CA LEU A 209 16.08 25.99 -17.15
C LEU A 209 15.21 25.72 -18.38
N GLU A 210 14.57 24.57 -18.47
CA GLU A 210 13.69 24.18 -19.57
C GLU A 210 12.49 25.11 -19.73
N ILE A 211 11.85 25.53 -18.62
CA ILE A 211 10.75 26.51 -18.63
C ILE A 211 11.23 27.90 -19.07
N THR A 212 12.44 28.30 -18.69
CA THR A 212 12.95 29.66 -18.93
C THR A 212 13.63 29.83 -20.29
N THR A 213 14.25 28.78 -20.83
CA THR A 213 14.97 28.83 -22.12
C THR A 213 14.18 28.24 -23.27
N GLY A 214 13.18 27.40 -23.02
CA GLY A 214 12.40 26.71 -24.06
C GLY A 214 13.19 25.67 -24.86
N GLU A 215 14.45 25.40 -24.51
CA GLU A 215 15.27 24.35 -25.12
C GLU A 215 15.43 23.18 -24.14
N GLY A 216 14.45 22.27 -24.19
CA GLY A 216 14.42 21.06 -23.37
C GLY A 216 15.32 19.94 -23.89
N PHE A 217 16.22 19.43 -23.05
CA PHE A 217 16.98 18.19 -23.29
C PHE A 217 16.03 17.00 -23.54
N LEU A 218 14.83 17.02 -22.93
CA LEU A 218 13.77 16.02 -23.11
C LEU A 218 13.07 16.13 -24.48
N HIS A 219 13.06 17.30 -25.14
CA HIS A 219 12.64 17.44 -26.54
C HIS A 219 13.66 16.85 -27.52
N GLN A 220 14.94 16.82 -27.16
CA GLN A 220 16.00 16.25 -28.00
C GLN A 220 15.95 14.72 -28.03
N TRP A 221 15.44 14.09 -26.96
CA TRP A 221 15.26 12.64 -26.82
C TRP A 221 13.79 12.16 -26.99
N GLY A 222 12.85 13.06 -27.29
CA GLY A 222 11.48 12.71 -27.69
C GLY A 222 10.53 12.33 -26.55
N ILE A 223 10.84 12.69 -25.30
CA ILE A 223 10.05 12.32 -24.11
C ILE A 223 8.85 13.27 -23.89
N LEU A 224 8.91 14.50 -24.41
CA LEU A 224 7.80 15.47 -24.37
C LEU A 224 7.47 16.02 -25.78
N PRO A 225 6.18 16.19 -26.15
CA PRO A 225 5.78 16.74 -27.44
C PRO A 225 6.11 18.24 -27.52
N ARG A 226 6.77 18.68 -28.61
CA ARG A 226 7.03 20.10 -28.87
C ARG A 226 5.71 20.87 -28.94
N SER A 227 5.52 21.86 -28.07
CA SER A 227 4.31 22.69 -28.12
C SER A 227 4.29 23.49 -29.42
N PHE A 228 3.16 23.40 -30.14
CA PHE A 228 2.84 24.29 -31.25
C PHE A 228 2.73 25.75 -30.76
N LYS A 229 3.18 26.69 -31.61
CA LYS A 229 2.79 28.10 -31.51
C LYS A 229 1.29 28.27 -31.70
#